data_AF-A0A075HB65-F1
#
_entry.id   AF-A0A075HB65-F1
#
_cell.length_a   1.000
_cell.length_b   1.000
_cell.length_c   1.000
_cell.angle_alpha   90.00
_cell.angle_beta   90.00
_cell.angle_gamma   90.00
#
_symmetry.space_group_name_H-M   'P 1'
#
loop_
_entity.id
_entity.type
_entity.pdbx_description
1 polymer ?
#
loop_
_entity_poly.entity_id
_entity_poly.type
_entity_poly.pdbx_seq_one_letter_code
_entity_poly.pdbx_strand_id
1 'polypeptide(L)'
;MPKAISIVKQPFWDLHWYYLTKEMKNFTDVFLSGDGGDELFGGYTFRYKKFLELTNENSTNHEKIIAYLNCHERDWVPDQEQVFGREIKFDWNEIYKILESYFDNSLPRLTQVFLADYNGKLTYNMNPLYKLIHEHFAIQNIAPIQNEGLIQYSCTLPNDQKYDSKLNLGKIILLKLLEKYKVKNLISSNKQGFSVNTSKLWNSYGKKIFLHYFDKSRLVEDQIINSDWVQRYVSKNNLDVRYINKFLGILALEIWYRLFITKDLKSNEKL
;
A
#
# COMPACT_ATOMS: atom_id res chain seq x y z
N MET A 1 -1.17 -5.22 17.21
CA MET A 1 -1.72 -5.64 15.90
C MET A 1 -3.15 -6.18 15.99
N PRO A 2 -3.52 -7.11 16.92
CA PRO A 2 -4.87 -7.66 16.98
C PRO A 2 -5.95 -6.59 17.15
N LYS A 3 -5.73 -5.62 18.03
CA LYS A 3 -6.65 -4.49 18.22
C LYS A 3 -6.85 -3.69 16.93
N ALA A 4 -5.77 -3.33 16.25
CA ALA A 4 -5.84 -2.58 15.00
C ALA A 4 -6.59 -3.36 13.91
N ILE A 5 -6.27 -4.65 13.73
CA ILE A 5 -6.96 -5.54 12.78
C ILE A 5 -8.45 -5.69 13.14
N SER A 6 -8.79 -5.77 14.44
CA SER A 6 -10.19 -5.85 14.87
C SER A 6 -11.02 -4.60 14.52
N ILE A 7 -10.35 -3.45 14.40
CA ILE A 7 -10.98 -2.16 14.03
C ILE A 7 -11.16 -2.09 12.51
N VAL A 8 -10.10 -2.37 11.76
CA VAL A 8 -10.15 -2.27 10.30
C VAL A 8 -10.86 -3.46 9.64
N LYS A 9 -11.03 -4.57 10.36
CA LYS A 9 -11.70 -5.79 9.93
C LYS A 9 -11.15 -6.39 8.62
N GLN A 10 -9.90 -6.07 8.29
CA GLN A 10 -9.19 -6.53 7.09
C GLN A 10 -7.84 -7.13 7.48
N PRO A 11 -7.32 -8.12 6.72
CA PRO A 11 -6.01 -8.73 6.95
C PRO A 11 -4.86 -7.83 6.49
N PHE A 12 -4.80 -6.61 7.03
CA PHE A 12 -3.85 -5.58 6.63
C PHE A 12 -2.76 -5.41 7.68
N TRP A 13 -1.49 -5.47 7.26
CA TRP A 13 -0.36 -5.40 8.19
C TRP A 13 0.13 -3.96 8.42
N ASP A 14 0.05 -3.10 7.40
CA ASP A 14 0.58 -1.74 7.45
C ASP A 14 -0.39 -0.77 8.15
N LEU A 15 -0.60 -1.01 9.44
CA LEU A 15 -1.54 -0.29 10.29
C LEU A 15 -0.82 0.73 11.17
N HIS A 16 0.28 1.33 10.71
CA HIS A 16 0.99 2.37 11.48
C HIS A 16 0.08 3.58 11.77
N TRP A 17 -0.86 3.89 10.86
CA TRP A 17 -1.84 4.96 11.01
C TRP A 17 -2.73 4.81 12.26
N TYR A 18 -2.96 3.58 12.72
CA TYR A 18 -3.67 3.32 13.99
C TYR A 18 -2.94 3.97 15.17
N TYR A 19 -1.62 3.82 15.26
CA TYR A 19 -0.84 4.37 16.37
C TYR A 19 -0.78 5.89 16.31
N LEU A 20 -0.64 6.45 15.10
CA LEU A 20 -0.65 7.90 14.91
C LEU A 20 -2.00 8.50 15.29
N THR A 21 -3.10 7.94 14.79
CA THR A 21 -4.47 8.42 15.12
C THR A 21 -4.76 8.28 16.62
N LYS A 22 -4.34 7.18 17.24
CA LYS A 22 -4.47 6.97 18.69
C LYS A 22 -3.78 8.07 19.49
N GLU A 23 -2.56 8.45 19.09
CA GLU A 23 -1.81 9.50 19.78
C GLU A 23 -2.40 10.89 19.52
N MET A 24 -2.77 11.17 18.27
CA MET A 24 -3.40 12.44 17.89
C MET A 24 -4.69 12.73 18.66
N LYS A 25 -5.44 11.69 19.03
CA LYS A 25 -6.68 11.83 19.79
C LYS A 25 -6.47 12.51 21.16
N ASN A 26 -5.26 12.45 21.70
CA ASN A 26 -4.92 13.15 22.95
C ASN A 26 -4.81 14.67 22.76
N PHE A 27 -4.72 15.17 21.52
CA PHE A 27 -4.44 16.57 21.21
C PHE A 27 -5.55 17.26 20.41
N THR A 28 -6.28 16.53 19.57
CA THR A 28 -7.29 17.11 18.68
C THR A 28 -8.34 16.08 18.25
N ASP A 29 -9.53 16.59 17.99
CA ASP A 29 -10.62 15.84 17.34
C ASP A 29 -10.63 16.02 15.82
N VAL A 30 -9.85 17.00 15.30
CA VAL A 30 -9.79 17.34 13.87
C VAL A 30 -8.34 17.35 13.39
N PHE A 31 -8.08 16.72 12.25
CA PHE A 31 -6.77 16.70 11.62
C PHE A 31 -6.86 17.00 10.12
N LEU A 32 -5.85 17.70 9.60
CA LEU A 32 -5.71 17.97 8.17
C LEU A 32 -4.62 17.09 7.57
N SER A 33 -4.97 16.28 6.56
CA SER A 33 -4.02 15.44 5.84
C SER A 33 -3.74 15.95 4.43
N GLY A 34 -2.60 15.53 3.88
CA GLY A 34 -2.23 15.74 2.47
C GLY A 34 -2.60 14.55 1.57
N ASP A 35 -3.53 13.70 2.01
CA ASP A 35 -3.90 12.47 1.29
C ASP A 35 -4.43 12.80 -0.12
N GLY A 36 -4.09 11.96 -1.10
CA GLY A 36 -4.38 12.21 -2.52
C GLY A 36 -3.36 13.10 -3.22
N GLY A 37 -2.45 13.76 -2.50
CA GLY A 37 -1.41 14.59 -3.11
C GLY A 37 -0.44 13.80 -3.98
N ASP A 38 -0.19 12.53 -3.67
CA ASP A 38 0.68 11.68 -4.49
C ASP A 38 -0.06 11.14 -5.72
N GLU A 39 -1.28 10.63 -5.55
CA GLU A 39 -2.08 10.00 -6.60
C GLU A 39 -2.59 11.01 -7.64
N LEU A 40 -3.07 12.18 -7.20
CA LEU A 40 -3.68 13.18 -8.07
C LEU A 40 -2.65 14.09 -8.75
N PHE A 41 -1.51 14.36 -8.10
CA PHE A 41 -0.51 15.34 -8.55
C PHE A 41 0.88 14.75 -8.83
N GLY A 42 1.00 13.42 -8.91
CA GLY A 42 2.22 12.76 -9.37
C GLY A 42 3.34 12.78 -8.33
N GLY A 43 3.13 12.13 -7.19
CA GLY A 43 4.10 12.07 -6.11
C GLY A 43 4.93 10.79 -6.00
N TYR A 44 4.61 9.72 -6.74
CA TYR A 44 5.38 8.46 -6.75
C TYR A 44 6.43 8.42 -7.86
N THR A 45 7.30 9.43 -7.91
CA THR A 45 8.29 9.63 -9.01
C THR A 45 9.08 8.38 -9.37
N PHE A 46 9.57 7.64 -8.37
CA PHE A 46 10.31 6.39 -8.59
C PHE A 46 9.50 5.32 -9.34
N ARG A 47 8.17 5.25 -9.14
CA ARG A 47 7.27 4.33 -9.86
C ARG A 47 7.07 4.81 -11.29
N TYR A 48 6.85 6.11 -11.48
CA TYR A 48 6.62 6.67 -12.80
C TYR A 48 7.85 6.55 -13.69
N LYS A 49 9.04 6.82 -13.14
CA LYS A 49 10.30 6.59 -13.83
C LYS A 49 10.42 5.12 -14.27
N LYS A 50 10.29 4.18 -13.33
CA LYS A 50 10.38 2.74 -13.63
C LYS A 50 9.35 2.29 -14.66
N PHE A 51 8.10 2.75 -14.55
CA PHE A 51 7.04 2.41 -15.50
C PHE A 51 7.34 2.89 -16.92
N LEU A 52 7.83 4.13 -17.05
CA LEU A 52 8.20 4.70 -18.34
C LEU A 52 9.45 4.03 -18.94
N GLU A 53 10.37 3.52 -18.12
CA GLU A 53 11.52 2.73 -18.57
C GLU A 53 11.12 1.32 -19.04
N LEU A 54 10.07 0.75 -18.44
CA LEU A 54 9.56 -0.59 -18.77
C LEU A 54 8.55 -0.61 -19.92
N THR A 55 8.09 0.55 -20.40
CA THR A 55 7.03 0.65 -21.43
C THR A 55 7.35 1.69 -22.48
N ASN A 56 6.73 1.58 -23.65
CA ASN A 56 6.79 2.60 -24.72
C ASN A 56 5.40 2.75 -25.37
N GLU A 57 5.27 3.62 -26.37
CA GLU A 57 3.98 3.89 -27.03
C GLU A 57 3.38 2.67 -27.74
N ASN A 58 4.18 1.65 -28.06
CA ASN A 58 3.71 0.41 -28.69
C ASN A 58 3.44 -0.71 -27.66
N SER A 59 3.63 -0.46 -26.36
CA SER A 59 3.37 -1.46 -25.32
C SER A 59 1.88 -1.81 -25.27
N THR A 60 1.59 -3.11 -25.29
CA THR A 60 0.24 -3.66 -25.13
C THR A 60 -0.33 -3.38 -23.73
N ASN A 61 -1.64 -3.50 -23.58
CA ASN A 61 -2.31 -3.38 -22.28
C ASN A 61 -1.72 -4.34 -21.24
N HIS A 62 -1.44 -5.58 -21.65
CA HIS A 62 -0.87 -6.60 -20.79
C HIS A 62 0.56 -6.25 -20.33
N GLU A 63 1.43 -5.78 -21.23
CA GLU A 63 2.78 -5.35 -20.87
C GLU A 63 2.76 -4.16 -19.90
N LYS A 64 1.84 -3.21 -20.09
CA LYS A 64 1.65 -2.08 -19.16
C LYS A 64 1.19 -2.56 -17.78
N ILE A 65 0.28 -3.53 -17.70
CA ILE A 65 -0.16 -4.12 -16.41
C ILE A 65 1.01 -4.79 -15.68
N ILE A 66 1.81 -5.58 -16.39
CA ILE A 66 3.02 -6.22 -15.81
C ILE A 66 4.00 -5.15 -15.33
N ALA A 67 4.27 -4.11 -16.14
CA ALA A 67 5.14 -3.01 -15.76
C ALA A 67 4.65 -2.28 -14.50
N TYR A 68 3.33 -2.05 -14.39
CA TYR A 68 2.71 -1.44 -13.21
C TYR A 68 2.89 -2.30 -11.95
N LEU A 69 2.69 -3.61 -12.04
CA LEU A 69 2.94 -4.55 -10.94
C LEU A 69 4.42 -4.61 -10.55
N ASN A 70 5.34 -4.49 -11.52
CA ASN A 70 6.77 -4.38 -11.26
C ASN A 70 7.15 -3.06 -10.57
N CYS A 71 6.37 -1.99 -10.74
CA CYS A 71 6.51 -0.75 -9.95
C CYS A 71 6.05 -0.92 -8.49
N HIS A 72 5.36 -2.03 -8.21
CA HIS A 72 4.83 -2.44 -6.91
C HIS A 72 5.49 -3.73 -6.41
N GLU A 73 6.76 -3.98 -6.78
CA GLU A 73 7.48 -5.23 -6.50
C GLU A 73 7.54 -5.63 -5.02
N ARG A 74 7.31 -4.69 -4.10
CA ARG A 74 7.27 -4.94 -2.65
C ARG A 74 5.99 -5.60 -2.16
N ASP A 75 4.98 -5.72 -3.01
CA ASP A 75 3.65 -6.24 -2.67
C ASP A 75 3.50 -7.73 -3.05
N TRP A 76 4.44 -8.29 -3.83
CA TRP A 76 4.46 -9.68 -4.29
C TRP A 76 5.86 -10.31 -4.19
N VAL A 77 5.95 -11.64 -4.33
CA VAL A 77 7.22 -12.40 -4.33
C VAL A 77 7.38 -13.17 -5.64
N PRO A 78 8.61 -13.43 -6.12
CA PRO A 78 8.85 -14.14 -7.40
C PRO A 78 8.13 -15.49 -7.54
N ASP A 79 7.95 -16.23 -6.45
CA ASP A 79 7.26 -17.50 -6.38
C ASP A 79 5.90 -17.37 -5.68
N GLN A 80 5.13 -16.33 -6.05
CA GLN A 80 3.85 -15.97 -5.43
C GLN A 80 2.83 -17.11 -5.44
N GLU A 81 2.83 -17.93 -6.48
CA GLU A 81 1.97 -19.09 -6.67
C GLU A 81 2.26 -20.17 -5.61
N GLN A 82 3.50 -20.26 -5.13
CA GLN A 82 3.91 -21.26 -4.14
C GLN A 82 3.55 -20.86 -2.70
N VAL A 83 3.15 -19.61 -2.47
CA VAL A 83 2.76 -19.09 -1.14
C VAL A 83 1.51 -19.79 -0.61
N PHE A 84 0.61 -20.14 -1.52
CA PHE A 84 -0.74 -20.57 -1.20
C PHE A 84 -0.85 -22.10 -1.08
N GLY A 85 -1.65 -22.55 -0.13
CA GLY A 85 -2.02 -23.95 0.00
C GLY A 85 -3.13 -24.35 -0.98
N ARG A 86 -3.54 -25.62 -0.97
CA ARG A 86 -4.42 -26.19 -1.99
C ARG A 86 -5.84 -25.61 -2.05
N GLU A 87 -6.30 -24.95 -0.98
CA GLU A 87 -7.62 -24.30 -0.94
C GLU A 87 -7.64 -23.00 -1.75
N ILE A 88 -6.47 -22.41 -2.04
CA ILE A 88 -6.35 -21.17 -2.79
C ILE A 88 -5.68 -21.44 -4.14
N LYS A 89 -6.47 -21.35 -5.21
CA LYS A 89 -6.00 -21.46 -6.59
C LYS A 89 -5.59 -20.09 -7.13
N PHE A 90 -4.42 -19.62 -6.71
CA PHE A 90 -3.89 -18.34 -7.19
C PHE A 90 -3.57 -18.41 -8.69
N ASP A 91 -4.00 -17.40 -9.43
CA ASP A 91 -3.68 -17.20 -10.85
C ASP A 91 -3.41 -15.71 -11.11
N TRP A 92 -2.27 -15.42 -11.73
CA TRP A 92 -1.93 -14.06 -12.14
C TRP A 92 -2.89 -13.48 -13.17
N ASN A 93 -3.53 -14.32 -14.00
CA ASN A 93 -4.49 -13.83 -14.99
C ASN A 93 -5.68 -13.12 -14.35
N GLU A 94 -6.16 -13.61 -13.20
CA GLU A 94 -7.22 -12.94 -12.44
C GLU A 94 -6.75 -11.58 -11.90
N ILE A 95 -5.49 -11.47 -11.47
CA ILE A 95 -4.90 -10.19 -11.04
C ILE A 95 -4.79 -9.21 -12.21
N TYR A 96 -4.35 -9.68 -13.38
CA TYR A 96 -4.25 -8.85 -14.58
C TYR A 96 -5.61 -8.32 -15.01
N LYS A 97 -6.64 -9.17 -14.96
CA LYS A 97 -8.02 -8.82 -15.29
C LYS A 97 -8.58 -7.70 -14.40
N ILE A 98 -8.27 -7.70 -13.10
CA ILE A 98 -8.66 -6.62 -12.18
C ILE A 98 -8.09 -5.26 -12.63
N LEU A 99 -6.88 -5.26 -13.20
CA LEU A 99 -6.17 -4.05 -13.62
C LEU A 99 -6.50 -3.61 -15.04
N GLU A 100 -7.14 -4.47 -15.85
CA GLU A 100 -7.35 -4.26 -17.28
C GLU A 100 -8.01 -2.93 -17.60
N SER A 101 -9.10 -2.59 -16.91
CA SER A 101 -9.84 -1.34 -17.11
C SER A 101 -9.01 -0.05 -16.95
N TYR A 102 -7.91 -0.10 -16.19
CA TYR A 102 -7.03 1.06 -15.99
C TYR A 102 -6.04 1.26 -17.14
N PHE A 103 -5.75 0.22 -17.93
CA PHE A 103 -4.75 0.24 -19.01
C PHE A 103 -5.35 0.03 -20.40
N ASP A 104 -6.55 -0.53 -20.51
CA ASP A 104 -7.31 -0.65 -21.75
C ASP A 104 -8.15 0.60 -22.02
N ASN A 105 -7.46 1.69 -22.34
CA ASN A 105 -8.06 2.97 -22.71
C ASN A 105 -7.06 3.82 -23.50
N SER A 106 -7.53 4.94 -24.06
CA SER A 106 -6.73 5.86 -24.87
C SER A 106 -5.97 6.93 -24.08
N LEU A 107 -5.98 6.87 -22.74
CA LEU A 107 -5.25 7.85 -21.93
C LEU A 107 -3.74 7.71 -22.15
N PRO A 108 -2.97 8.81 -22.03
CA PRO A 108 -1.52 8.73 -22.04
C PRO A 108 -1.02 7.72 -21.00
N ARG A 109 0.07 7.01 -21.30
CA ARG A 109 0.63 5.93 -20.46
C ARG A 109 0.76 6.32 -18.98
N LEU A 110 1.27 7.52 -18.69
CA LEU A 110 1.41 7.98 -17.31
C LEU A 110 0.07 8.33 -16.65
N THR A 111 -0.91 8.81 -17.42
CA THR A 111 -2.27 9.05 -16.92
C THR A 111 -2.97 7.74 -16.55
N GLN A 112 -2.70 6.65 -17.26
CA GLN A 112 -3.18 5.31 -16.88
C GLN A 112 -2.63 4.88 -15.51
N VAL A 113 -1.36 5.16 -15.22
CA VAL A 113 -0.78 4.92 -13.89
C VAL A 113 -1.44 5.77 -12.82
N PHE A 114 -1.68 7.07 -13.07
CA PHE A 114 -2.40 7.91 -12.10
C PHE A 114 -3.82 7.41 -11.83
N LEU A 115 -4.52 6.93 -12.87
CA LEU A 115 -5.84 6.34 -12.73
C LEU A 115 -5.79 5.06 -11.86
N ALA A 116 -4.82 4.19 -12.11
CA ALA A 116 -4.62 2.96 -11.33
C ALA A 116 -4.24 3.25 -9.87
N ASP A 117 -3.33 4.19 -9.62
CA ASP A 117 -2.92 4.61 -8.28
C ASP A 117 -4.10 5.26 -7.52
N TYR A 118 -4.83 6.18 -8.14
CA TYR A 118 -5.98 6.84 -7.51
C TYR A 118 -7.09 5.87 -7.10
N ASN A 119 -7.44 4.93 -7.99
CA ASN A 119 -8.49 3.95 -7.69
C ASN A 119 -7.98 2.87 -6.72
N GLY A 120 -6.89 2.18 -7.08
CA GLY A 120 -6.41 1.04 -6.32
C GLY A 120 -5.80 1.42 -4.97
N LYS A 121 -4.94 2.43 -4.92
CA LYS A 121 -4.20 2.77 -3.71
C LYS A 121 -4.97 3.71 -2.79
N LEU A 122 -5.55 4.77 -3.32
CA LEU A 122 -6.26 5.75 -2.50
C LEU A 122 -7.70 5.32 -2.23
N THR A 123 -8.51 5.23 -3.29
CA THR A 123 -9.97 5.08 -3.19
C THR A 123 -10.37 3.75 -2.57
N TYR A 124 -9.80 2.63 -3.05
CA TYR A 124 -10.22 1.30 -2.64
C TYR A 124 -9.34 0.65 -1.55
N ASN A 125 -8.27 1.32 -1.11
CA ASN A 125 -7.37 0.79 -0.08
C ASN A 125 -7.19 1.77 1.10
N MET A 126 -6.47 2.87 0.92
CA MET A 126 -6.15 3.77 2.04
C MET A 126 -7.38 4.46 2.64
N ASN A 127 -8.27 5.00 1.81
CA ASN A 127 -9.47 5.72 2.27
C ASN A 127 -10.39 4.86 3.17
N PRO A 128 -10.85 3.66 2.75
CA PRO A 128 -11.70 2.83 3.60
C PRO A 128 -10.98 2.36 4.88
N LEU A 129 -9.67 2.07 4.78
CA LEU A 129 -8.87 1.67 5.93
C LEU A 129 -8.77 2.78 6.97
N TYR A 130 -8.42 3.98 6.54
CA TYR A 130 -8.23 5.14 7.42
C TYR A 130 -9.54 5.59 8.03
N LYS A 131 -10.63 5.56 7.25
CA LYS A 131 -11.98 5.86 7.74
C LYS A 131 -12.33 5.03 8.98
N LEU A 132 -12.12 3.71 8.96
CA LEU A 132 -12.41 2.83 10.09
C LEU A 132 -11.58 3.17 11.34
N ILE A 133 -10.33 3.58 11.15
CA ILE A 133 -9.43 4.00 12.23
C ILE A 133 -9.91 5.35 12.81
N HIS A 134 -10.22 6.31 11.95
CA HIS A 134 -10.71 7.64 12.32
C HIS A 134 -12.03 7.57 13.09
N GLU A 135 -12.98 6.78 12.62
CA GLU A 135 -14.26 6.53 13.29
C GLU A 135 -14.06 5.90 14.67
N HIS A 136 -13.16 4.92 14.79
CA HIS A 136 -12.89 4.25 16.08
C HIS A 136 -12.39 5.22 17.15
N PHE A 137 -11.54 6.18 16.77
CA PHE A 137 -11.00 7.18 17.68
C PHE A 137 -11.81 8.47 17.74
N ALA A 138 -12.94 8.56 17.01
CA ALA A 138 -13.71 9.78 16.86
C ALA A 138 -12.83 10.98 16.47
N ILE A 139 -12.00 10.81 15.43
CA ILE A 139 -11.23 11.88 14.79
C ILE A 139 -11.85 12.19 13.43
N GLN A 140 -12.05 13.47 13.14
CA GLN A 140 -12.38 13.95 11.81
C GLN A 140 -11.10 14.23 11.01
N ASN A 141 -10.85 13.42 9.99
CA ASN A 141 -9.82 13.72 9.00
C ASN A 141 -10.39 14.60 7.89
N ILE A 142 -9.69 15.68 7.57
CA ILE A 142 -9.99 16.57 6.45
C ILE A 142 -8.81 16.46 5.49
N ALA A 143 -9.03 15.94 4.29
CA ALA A 143 -8.03 15.89 3.22
C ALA A 143 -8.42 16.91 2.14
N PRO A 144 -7.95 18.19 2.22
CA PRO A 144 -8.42 19.24 1.30
C PRO A 144 -8.20 18.89 -0.17
N ILE A 145 -7.15 18.11 -0.48
CA ILE A 145 -6.81 17.67 -1.83
C ILE A 145 -7.89 16.77 -2.45
N GLN A 146 -8.61 15.99 -1.65
CA GLN A 146 -9.62 15.04 -2.12
C GLN A 146 -11.01 15.65 -2.31
N ASN A 147 -11.14 16.98 -2.40
CA ASN A 147 -12.42 17.59 -2.75
C ASN A 147 -12.73 17.41 -4.24
N GLU A 148 -14.01 17.39 -4.59
CA GLU A 148 -14.48 17.15 -5.96
C GLU A 148 -13.86 18.09 -6.99
N GLY A 149 -13.77 19.39 -6.67
CA GLY A 149 -13.18 20.38 -7.57
C GLY A 149 -11.70 20.14 -7.84
N LEU A 150 -10.91 19.76 -6.82
CA LEU A 150 -9.49 19.43 -7.02
C LEU A 150 -9.28 18.09 -7.71
N ILE A 151 -10.13 17.09 -7.45
CA ILE A 151 -10.09 15.81 -8.17
C ILE A 151 -10.35 16.07 -9.66
N GLN A 152 -11.44 16.74 -10.00
CA GLN A 152 -11.78 17.10 -11.39
C GLN A 152 -10.69 17.94 -12.04
N TYR A 153 -10.19 18.97 -11.36
CA TYR A 153 -9.09 19.79 -11.85
C TYR A 153 -7.84 18.94 -12.15
N SER A 154 -7.50 18.01 -11.26
CA SER A 154 -6.33 17.14 -11.48
C SER A 154 -6.49 16.28 -12.74
N CYS A 155 -7.69 15.89 -13.13
CA CYS A 155 -7.95 15.13 -14.35
C CYS A 155 -7.72 15.97 -15.62
N THR A 156 -7.82 17.30 -15.52
CA THR A 156 -7.56 18.23 -16.64
C THR A 156 -6.09 18.61 -16.79
N LEU A 157 -5.27 18.35 -15.76
CA LEU A 157 -3.87 18.75 -15.76
C LEU A 157 -3.03 17.90 -16.73
N PRO A 158 -2.26 18.54 -17.62
CA PRO A 158 -1.23 17.86 -18.39
C PRO A 158 -0.23 17.13 -17.49
N ASN A 159 0.25 15.97 -17.94
CA ASN A 159 1.16 15.13 -17.15
C ASN A 159 2.47 15.84 -16.78
N ASP A 160 2.98 16.74 -17.63
CA ASP A 160 4.18 17.55 -17.38
C ASP A 160 3.99 18.64 -16.32
N GLN A 161 2.75 18.93 -15.92
CA GLN A 161 2.45 19.75 -14.73
C GLN A 161 2.34 18.93 -13.44
N LYS A 162 2.35 17.60 -13.55
CA LYS A 162 2.39 16.68 -12.40
C LYS A 162 3.78 16.10 -12.19
N TYR A 163 4.42 15.62 -13.26
CA TYR A 163 5.68 14.91 -13.22
C TYR A 163 6.59 15.23 -14.42
N ASP A 164 7.84 15.58 -14.14
CA ASP A 164 8.90 15.83 -15.11
C ASP A 164 9.79 14.59 -15.15
N SER A 165 9.76 13.88 -16.27
CA SER A 165 10.53 12.65 -16.47
C SER A 165 12.03 12.88 -16.63
N LYS A 166 12.46 14.06 -17.09
CA LYS A 166 13.88 14.40 -17.27
C LYS A 166 14.54 14.69 -15.92
N LEU A 167 13.84 15.44 -15.07
CA LEU A 167 14.31 15.77 -13.72
C LEU A 167 13.90 14.74 -12.66
N ASN A 168 13.04 13.78 -13.01
CA ASN A 168 12.38 12.85 -12.09
C ASN A 168 11.70 13.58 -10.92
N LEU A 169 11.06 14.72 -11.22
CA LEU A 169 10.48 15.62 -10.24
C LEU A 169 8.95 15.56 -10.31
N GLY A 170 8.32 15.21 -9.20
CA GLY A 170 6.87 15.10 -9.06
C GLY A 170 6.24 16.31 -8.39
N LYS A 171 4.90 16.34 -8.33
CA LYS A 171 4.11 17.40 -7.69
C LYS A 171 4.45 18.80 -8.18
N ILE A 172 4.80 18.96 -9.47
CA ILE A 172 5.33 20.22 -10.02
C ILE A 172 4.41 21.40 -9.72
N ILE A 173 3.11 21.25 -9.99
CA ILE A 173 2.15 22.32 -9.70
C ILE A 173 2.08 22.69 -8.21
N LEU A 174 2.20 21.70 -7.30
CA LEU A 174 2.22 21.96 -5.87
C LEU A 174 3.53 22.65 -5.43
N LEU A 175 4.67 22.28 -6.02
CA LEU A 175 5.95 22.94 -5.79
C LEU A 175 5.92 24.41 -6.23
N LYS A 176 5.29 24.70 -7.38
CA LYS A 176 5.07 26.08 -7.86
C LYS A 176 4.22 26.90 -6.89
N LEU A 177 3.24 26.29 -6.21
CA LEU A 177 2.47 26.98 -5.17
C LEU A 177 3.35 27.32 -3.96
N LEU A 178 4.22 26.41 -3.52
CA LEU A 178 5.13 26.69 -2.41
C LEU A 178 6.11 27.83 -2.74
N GLU A 179 6.56 27.92 -3.99
CA GLU A 179 7.38 29.05 -4.48
C GLU A 179 6.59 30.36 -4.51
N LYS A 180 5.37 30.34 -5.07
CA LYS A 180 4.47 31.51 -5.11
C LYS A 180 4.21 32.08 -3.72
N TYR A 181 4.01 31.23 -2.73
CA TYR A 181 3.76 31.63 -1.34
C TYR A 181 5.04 31.82 -0.51
N LYS A 182 6.23 31.65 -1.11
CA LYS A 182 7.53 31.79 -0.44
C LYS A 182 7.69 30.89 0.80
N VAL A 183 7.16 29.67 0.73
CA VAL A 183 7.18 28.67 1.82
C VAL A 183 7.94 27.40 1.45
N LYS A 184 8.73 27.43 0.36
CA LYS A 184 9.55 26.29 -0.06
C LYS A 184 10.56 25.83 1.01
N ASN A 185 10.98 26.74 1.88
CA ASN A 185 11.85 26.46 3.02
C ASN A 185 11.20 25.61 4.12
N LEU A 186 9.86 25.42 4.10
CA LEU A 186 9.16 24.56 5.07
C LEU A 186 9.19 23.08 4.70
N ILE A 187 9.68 22.72 3.51
CA ILE A 187 9.71 21.33 3.04
C ILE A 187 11.15 20.86 2.83
N SER A 188 11.39 19.57 3.05
CA SER A 188 12.64 18.92 2.68
C SER A 188 12.75 18.73 1.17
N SER A 189 13.97 18.71 0.65
CA SER A 189 14.25 18.36 -0.75
C SER A 189 13.94 16.89 -1.06
N ASN A 190 14.07 16.01 -0.07
CA ASN A 190 13.83 14.59 -0.22
C ASN A 190 12.39 14.22 0.16
N LYS A 191 11.73 13.42 -0.69
CA LYS A 191 10.45 12.78 -0.35
C LYS A 191 10.68 11.76 0.77
N GLN A 192 10.01 11.93 1.89
CA GLN A 192 9.95 10.95 2.97
C GLN A 192 8.49 10.54 3.17
N GLY A 193 8.21 9.25 2.99
CA GLY A 193 6.90 8.69 3.31
C GLY A 193 6.81 8.30 4.79
N PHE A 194 5.59 8.13 5.28
CA PHE A 194 5.31 7.45 6.55
C PHE A 194 5.44 5.93 6.33
N SER A 195 6.68 5.44 6.22
CA SER A 195 6.94 4.01 6.02
C SER A 195 7.77 3.44 7.16
N VAL A 196 7.38 2.26 7.65
CA VAL A 196 8.18 1.49 8.61
C VAL A 196 9.33 0.80 7.88
N ASN A 197 10.53 0.77 8.48
CA ASN A 197 11.61 -0.09 7.99
C ASN A 197 11.26 -1.55 8.29
N THR A 198 10.66 -2.23 7.31
CA THR A 198 10.13 -3.59 7.48
C THR A 198 11.21 -4.61 7.77
N SER A 199 12.40 -4.47 7.19
CA SER A 199 13.55 -5.33 7.50
C SER A 199 13.97 -5.22 8.96
N LYS A 200 14.08 -3.99 9.49
CA LYS A 200 14.39 -3.79 10.92
C LYS A 200 13.26 -4.31 11.81
N LEU A 201 12.00 -4.00 11.48
CA LEU A 201 10.84 -4.50 12.24
C LEU A 201 10.82 -6.03 12.31
N TRP A 202 11.05 -6.69 11.18
CA TRP A 202 11.08 -8.15 11.07
C TRP A 202 12.18 -8.76 11.92
N ASN A 203 13.41 -8.25 11.78
CA ASN A 203 14.58 -8.77 12.49
C ASN A 203 14.51 -8.50 14.00
N SER A 204 13.94 -7.38 14.43
CA SER A 204 13.83 -7.04 15.85
C SER A 204 12.67 -7.75 16.55
N TYR A 205 11.52 -7.90 15.89
CA TYR A 205 10.29 -8.41 16.53
C TYR A 205 9.47 -9.33 15.63
N GLY A 206 9.29 -8.95 14.36
CA GLY A 206 8.32 -9.59 13.46
C GLY A 206 8.54 -11.09 13.26
N LYS A 207 9.80 -11.54 13.09
CA LYS A 207 10.12 -12.97 12.91
C LYS A 207 9.71 -13.80 14.12
N LYS A 208 10.00 -13.33 15.33
CA LYS A 208 9.64 -14.04 16.57
C LYS A 208 8.12 -14.16 16.73
N ILE A 209 7.40 -13.06 16.48
CA ILE A 209 5.93 -13.03 16.56
C ILE A 209 5.33 -13.96 15.50
N PHE A 210 5.85 -13.91 14.27
CA PHE A 210 5.41 -14.78 13.19
C PHE A 210 5.54 -16.26 13.58
N LEU A 211 6.72 -16.67 14.04
CA LEU A 211 6.98 -18.06 14.45
C LEU A 211 6.08 -18.51 15.60
N HIS A 212 5.77 -17.63 16.55
CA HIS A 212 4.84 -17.95 17.64
C HIS A 212 3.44 -18.31 17.12
N TYR A 213 2.89 -17.53 16.18
CA TYR A 213 1.58 -17.80 15.58
C TYR A 213 1.62 -18.98 14.60
N PHE A 214 2.77 -19.21 13.95
CA PHE A 214 2.94 -20.27 12.96
C PHE A 214 3.32 -21.64 13.51
N ASP A 215 3.60 -21.77 14.82
CA ASP A 215 3.73 -23.07 15.50
C ASP A 215 2.44 -23.90 15.42
N LYS A 216 1.28 -23.24 15.44
CA LYS A 216 -0.06 -23.84 15.27
C LYS A 216 -0.96 -23.00 14.37
N SER A 217 -0.44 -22.60 13.20
CA SER A 217 -1.16 -21.70 12.29
C SER A 217 -2.47 -22.31 11.80
N ARG A 218 -3.56 -21.53 11.90
CA ARG A 218 -4.86 -21.92 11.33
C ARG A 218 -4.83 -21.87 9.80
N LEU A 219 -4.10 -20.92 9.23
CA LEU A 219 -3.94 -20.83 7.78
C LEU A 219 -3.22 -22.03 7.17
N VAL A 220 -2.31 -22.67 7.92
CA VAL A 220 -1.65 -23.91 7.48
C VAL A 220 -2.56 -25.12 7.69
N GLU A 221 -3.20 -25.23 8.86
CA GLU A 221 -4.15 -26.32 9.17
C GLU A 221 -5.29 -26.37 8.14
N ASP A 222 -5.84 -25.21 7.79
CA ASP A 222 -6.91 -25.05 6.79
C ASP A 222 -6.38 -24.94 5.35
N GLN A 223 -5.08 -25.17 5.14
CA GLN A 223 -4.45 -25.29 3.82
C GLN A 223 -4.65 -24.06 2.91
N ILE A 224 -4.76 -22.87 3.52
CA ILE A 224 -4.78 -21.57 2.84
C ILE A 224 -3.36 -21.14 2.49
N ILE A 225 -2.40 -21.40 3.38
CA ILE A 225 -0.98 -21.08 3.19
C ILE A 225 -0.15 -22.37 3.13
N ASN A 226 0.80 -22.40 2.21
CA ASN A 226 1.70 -23.53 2.02
C ASN A 226 2.78 -23.57 3.11
N SER A 227 2.75 -24.61 3.96
CA SER A 227 3.75 -24.81 5.02
C SER A 227 5.17 -24.91 4.49
N ASP A 228 5.37 -25.58 3.35
CA ASP A 228 6.70 -25.83 2.80
C ASP A 228 7.34 -24.53 2.32
N TRP A 229 6.53 -23.64 1.74
CA TRP A 229 6.97 -22.30 1.36
C TRP A 229 7.38 -21.48 2.60
N VAL A 230 6.57 -21.52 3.66
CA VAL A 230 6.89 -20.83 4.92
C VAL A 230 8.22 -21.33 5.49
N GLN A 231 8.38 -22.65 5.65
CA GLN A 231 9.59 -23.26 6.21
C GLN A 231 10.84 -22.95 5.40
N ARG A 232 10.72 -22.93 4.06
CA ARG A 232 11.83 -22.61 3.14
C ARG A 232 12.39 -21.19 3.35
N TYR A 233 11.54 -20.21 3.68
CA TYR A 233 11.95 -18.80 3.71
C TYR A 233 12.07 -18.21 5.11
N VAL A 234 11.26 -18.63 6.08
CA VAL A 234 11.16 -17.96 7.40
C VAL A 234 12.49 -17.99 8.19
N SER A 235 13.29 -19.03 8.00
CA SER A 235 14.56 -19.22 8.69
C SER A 235 15.72 -18.41 8.10
N LYS A 236 15.62 -17.91 6.87
CA LYS A 236 16.69 -17.16 6.19
C LYS A 236 17.00 -15.84 6.92
N ASN A 237 18.29 -15.50 7.03
CA ASN A 237 18.75 -14.30 7.74
C ASN A 237 18.82 -13.05 6.85
N ASN A 238 19.18 -13.22 5.56
CA ASN A 238 19.27 -12.12 4.59
C ASN A 238 18.12 -12.21 3.58
N LEU A 239 16.91 -12.18 4.10
CA LEU A 239 15.70 -12.33 3.28
C LEU A 239 15.43 -11.04 2.50
N ASP A 240 15.14 -11.17 1.21
CA ASP A 240 14.70 -10.06 0.36
C ASP A 240 13.44 -9.39 0.99
N VAL A 241 13.41 -8.06 0.98
CA VAL A 241 12.35 -7.25 1.59
C VAL A 241 10.94 -7.63 1.10
N ARG A 242 10.82 -8.14 -0.13
CA ARG A 242 9.55 -8.62 -0.69
C ARG A 242 8.98 -9.77 0.12
N TYR A 243 9.81 -10.73 0.49
CA TYR A 243 9.40 -11.86 1.33
C TYR A 243 9.13 -11.42 2.77
N ILE A 244 9.91 -10.47 3.29
CA ILE A 244 9.64 -9.87 4.61
C ILE A 244 8.24 -9.25 4.64
N ASN A 245 7.91 -8.41 3.65
CA ASN A 245 6.60 -7.80 3.53
C ASN A 245 5.49 -8.85 3.35
N LYS A 246 5.76 -9.91 2.58
CA LYS A 246 4.82 -11.03 2.42
C LYS A 246 4.55 -11.73 3.76
N PHE A 247 5.58 -11.99 4.56
CA PHE A 247 5.40 -12.58 5.90
C PHE A 247 4.63 -11.67 6.86
N LEU A 248 4.86 -10.35 6.82
CA LEU A 248 4.07 -9.39 7.60
C LEU A 248 2.59 -9.42 7.17
N GLY A 249 2.32 -9.51 5.87
CA GLY A 249 0.96 -9.68 5.34
C GLY A 249 0.32 -11.00 5.76
N ILE A 250 1.04 -12.11 5.70
CA ILE A 250 0.58 -13.43 6.15
C ILE A 250 0.29 -13.42 7.65
N LEU A 251 1.12 -12.75 8.46
CA LEU A 251 0.86 -12.59 9.90
C LEU A 251 -0.43 -11.81 10.16
N ALA A 252 -0.69 -10.74 9.39
CA ALA A 252 -1.95 -10.01 9.49
C ALA A 252 -3.15 -10.88 9.11
N LEU A 253 -3.00 -11.71 8.07
CA LEU A 253 -4.03 -12.67 7.67
C LEU A 253 -4.28 -13.71 8.75
N GLU A 254 -3.24 -14.26 9.39
CA GLU A 254 -3.38 -15.24 10.47
C GLU A 254 -4.14 -14.64 11.65
N ILE A 255 -3.77 -13.43 12.06
CA ILE A 255 -4.46 -12.72 13.15
C ILE A 255 -5.92 -12.42 12.77
N TRP A 256 -6.18 -11.96 11.54
CA TRP A 256 -7.54 -11.71 11.06
C TRP A 256 -8.38 -12.99 11.05
N TYR A 257 -7.81 -14.08 10.54
CA TYR A 257 -8.48 -15.39 10.47
C TYR A 257 -8.86 -15.88 11.87
N ARG A 258 -7.95 -15.72 12.83
CA ARG A 258 -8.23 -16.06 14.23
C ARG A 258 -9.27 -15.20 14.91
N LEU A 259 -9.31 -13.91 14.58
CA LEU A 259 -10.30 -12.99 15.16
C LEU A 259 -11.71 -13.24 14.63
N PHE A 260 -11.84 -13.55 13.34
CA PHE A 260 -13.14 -13.50 12.66
C PHE A 260 -13.67 -14.86 12.20
N ILE A 261 -12.79 -15.82 11.89
CA ILE A 261 -13.17 -17.14 11.38
C ILE A 261 -13.18 -18.17 12.51
N THR A 262 -12.02 -18.50 13.08
CA THR A 262 -11.93 -19.49 14.17
C THR A 262 -12.35 -18.92 15.52
N LYS A 263 -12.26 -17.59 15.70
CA LYS A 263 -12.60 -16.84 16.92
C LYS A 263 -11.84 -17.32 18.16
N ASP A 264 -10.61 -17.81 17.98
CA ASP A 264 -9.74 -18.29 19.06
C ASP A 264 -8.71 -17.25 19.54
N LEU A 265 -8.72 -16.04 18.96
CA LEU A 265 -7.91 -14.89 19.39
C LEU A 265 -8.80 -13.74 19.87
N LYS A 266 -8.40 -13.05 20.94
CA LYS A 266 -9.10 -11.84 21.41
C LYS A 266 -8.46 -10.57 20.86
N SER A 267 -9.29 -9.57 20.58
CA SER A 267 -8.82 -8.27 20.03
C SER A 267 -7.87 -7.49 20.96
N ASN A 268 -7.91 -7.72 22.26
CA ASN A 268 -7.07 -7.05 23.26
C ASN A 268 -5.78 -7.82 23.60
N GLU A 269 -5.53 -8.95 22.93
CA GLU A 269 -4.33 -9.74 23.15
C GLU A 269 -3.08 -8.99 22.69
N LYS A 270 -2.02 -9.04 23.51
CA LYS A 270 -0.72 -8.44 23.19
C LYS A 270 0.14 -9.46 22.46
N LEU A 271 0.82 -9.00 21.42
CA LEU A 271 1.84 -9.74 20.67
C LEU A 271 3.22 -9.55 21.27
#